data_AF-A0A7W8BT22-F1
#
_entry.id   AF-A0A7W8BT22-F1
#
_cell.length_a   1.000
_cell.length_b   1.000
_cell.length_c   1.000
_cell.angle_alpha   90.00
_cell.angle_beta   90.00
_cell.angle_gamma   90.00
#
_symmetry.space_group_name_H-M   'P 1'
#
loop_
_entity.id
_entity.type
_entity.pdbx_description
1 polymer ?
#
loop_
_entity_poly.entity_id
_entity_poly.type
_entity_poly.pdbx_seq_one_letter_code
_entity_poly.pdbx_strand_id
1 'polypeptide(L)'
;MPGESVSTSTDTDHATAGAGVPYREVTADDYARDFTREAQALSVDDDTTVLSGSCPRCGCSFTFTYRPRAFRGPRRGPRVREIAVMCTCTTEHEGRPADEEGCGAYWNVRLEDL
;
A
#
# COMPACT_ATOMS: atom_id res chain seq x y z
N MET A 1 -47.52 20.75 21.68
CA MET A 1 -46.94 19.56 22.33
C MET A 1 -45.99 18.92 21.33
N PRO A 2 -44.84 18.43 21.81
CA PRO A 2 -43.49 18.59 21.25
C PRO A 2 -43.29 17.72 19.98
N GLY A 3 -42.42 18.07 19.03
CA GLY A 3 -41.01 18.41 19.22
C GLY A 3 -40.20 17.17 18.88
N GLU A 4 -40.14 16.83 17.59
CA GLU A 4 -39.33 15.72 17.09
C GLU A 4 -38.05 16.28 16.48
N SER A 5 -37.01 16.30 17.30
CA SER A 5 -35.63 16.47 16.85
C SER A 5 -34.80 15.51 17.68
N VAL A 6 -35.01 14.21 17.47
CA VAL A 6 -34.06 13.20 17.91
C VAL A 6 -33.00 13.13 16.82
N SER A 7 -32.01 14.03 16.93
CA SER A 7 -30.72 13.85 16.27
C SER A 7 -29.94 12.80 17.07
N THR A 8 -30.37 11.54 16.96
CA THR A 8 -29.47 10.41 17.17
C THR A 8 -28.59 10.33 15.94
N SER A 9 -27.31 10.62 16.12
CA SER A 9 -26.19 9.80 15.66
C SER A 9 -24.91 10.54 15.99
N THR A 10 -24.47 10.44 17.24
CA THR A 10 -23.04 10.48 17.52
C THR A 10 -22.49 9.16 17.01
N ASP A 11 -22.27 9.08 15.70
CA ASP A 11 -21.45 8.01 15.16
C ASP A 11 -20.05 8.26 15.70
N THR A 12 -19.64 7.32 16.54
CA THR A 12 -18.27 7.25 17.01
C THR A 12 -17.46 6.81 15.81
N ASP A 13 -16.95 7.78 15.04
CA ASP A 13 -15.98 7.59 13.96
C ASP A 13 -14.70 6.96 14.54
N HIS A 14 -14.77 5.66 14.80
CA HIS A 14 -13.64 4.79 15.07
C HIS A 14 -13.58 3.73 13.97
N ALA A 15 -13.64 4.20 12.73
CA ALA A 15 -13.45 3.40 11.52
C ALA A 15 -12.99 4.30 10.35
N THR A 16 -11.75 4.80 10.37
CA THR A 16 -11.21 5.47 9.16
C THR A 16 -9.69 5.37 9.04
N ALA A 17 -9.14 4.15 9.16
CA ALA A 17 -7.88 3.85 8.48
C ALA A 17 -8.20 3.60 6.99
N GLY A 18 -8.33 4.69 6.24
CA GLY A 18 -8.77 4.68 4.85
C GLY A 18 -9.37 6.02 4.48
N ALA A 19 -8.57 7.09 4.55
CA ALA A 19 -8.99 8.35 3.97
C ALA A 19 -9.19 8.12 2.47
N GLY A 20 -10.40 8.34 1.97
CA GLY A 20 -10.77 8.27 0.56
C GLY A 20 -10.05 9.34 -0.26
N VAL A 21 -8.73 9.21 -0.36
CA VAL A 21 -7.88 10.11 -1.15
C VAL A 21 -8.23 9.92 -2.63
N PRO A 22 -8.19 10.98 -3.44
CA PRO A 22 -8.37 10.85 -4.88
C PRO A 22 -7.23 10.03 -5.46
N TYR A 23 -7.53 9.25 -6.49
CA TYR A 23 -6.51 8.52 -7.25
C TYR A 23 -5.49 9.51 -7.81
N ARG A 24 -4.20 9.24 -7.57
CA ARG A 24 -3.12 9.99 -8.21
C ARG A 24 -1.86 9.15 -8.23
N GLU A 25 -1.25 9.01 -9.38
CA GLU A 25 0.07 8.43 -9.49
C GLU A 25 1.10 9.36 -8.85
N VAL A 26 1.63 8.96 -7.69
CA VAL A 26 2.57 9.80 -6.93
C VAL A 26 3.55 8.94 -6.14
N THR A 27 4.75 9.46 -5.98
CA THR A 27 5.78 8.92 -5.10
C THR A 27 6.34 10.04 -4.23
N ALA A 28 6.85 9.70 -3.05
CA ALA A 28 7.53 10.60 -2.14
C ALA A 28 8.65 9.85 -1.42
N ASP A 29 9.75 10.54 -1.10
CA ASP A 29 10.94 9.94 -0.48
C ASP A 29 10.63 9.29 0.88
N ASP A 30 9.67 9.85 1.63
CA ASP A 30 9.28 9.32 2.95
C ASP A 30 8.42 8.05 2.87
N TYR A 31 7.80 7.74 1.72
CA TYR A 31 6.89 6.59 1.60
C TYR A 31 7.59 5.26 1.86
N ALA A 32 8.81 5.10 1.37
CA ALA A 32 9.58 3.89 1.61
C ALA A 32 9.83 3.70 3.11
N ARG A 33 10.31 4.75 3.79
CA ARG A 33 10.58 4.73 5.23
C ARG A 33 9.32 4.43 6.05
N ASP A 34 8.23 5.13 5.75
CA ASP A 34 6.99 4.99 6.51
C ASP A 34 6.35 3.62 6.30
N PHE A 35 6.42 3.07 5.08
CA PHE A 35 5.99 1.70 4.81
C PHE A 35 6.86 0.68 5.54
N THR A 36 8.19 0.77 5.44
CA THR A 36 9.14 -0.19 6.07
C THR A 36 9.01 -0.27 7.59
N ARG A 37 8.46 0.75 8.26
CA ARG A 37 8.24 0.72 9.72
C ARG A 37 7.27 -0.36 10.18
N GLU A 38 6.27 -0.68 9.37
CA GLU A 38 5.18 -1.60 9.72
C GLU A 38 5.06 -2.76 8.73
N ALA A 39 5.78 -2.68 7.61
CA ALA A 39 5.74 -3.70 6.58
C ALA A 39 6.38 -5.01 7.06
N GLN A 40 5.89 -6.11 6.49
CA GLN A 40 6.42 -7.44 6.69
C GLN A 40 6.70 -8.07 5.33
N ALA A 41 7.86 -8.70 5.21
CA ALA A 41 8.21 -9.51 4.05
C ALA A 41 8.13 -11.00 4.40
N LEU A 42 7.24 -11.73 3.73
CA LEU A 42 7.16 -13.17 3.79
C LEU A 42 7.69 -13.78 2.48
N SER A 43 8.86 -14.39 2.55
CA SER A 43 9.42 -15.17 1.43
C SER A 43 8.69 -16.51 1.36
N VAL A 44 7.89 -16.70 0.30
CA VAL A 44 7.14 -17.94 0.05
C VAL A 44 8.03 -18.98 -0.62
N ASP A 45 8.87 -18.54 -1.55
CA ASP A 45 9.88 -19.34 -2.25
C ASP A 45 11.05 -18.43 -2.72
N ASP A 46 12.05 -19.00 -3.39
CA ASP A 46 13.25 -18.27 -3.84
C ASP A 46 12.95 -17.09 -4.80
N ASP A 47 11.80 -17.14 -5.48
CA ASP A 47 11.34 -16.23 -6.52
C ASP A 47 9.99 -15.56 -6.20
N THR A 48 9.45 -15.73 -4.98
CA THR A 48 8.20 -15.10 -4.57
C THR A 48 8.32 -14.54 -3.16
N THR A 49 8.20 -13.23 -3.04
CA THR A 49 8.11 -12.51 -1.77
C THR A 49 6.78 -11.81 -1.69
N VAL A 50 6.03 -12.07 -0.62
CA VAL A 50 4.79 -11.37 -0.32
C VAL A 50 5.10 -10.27 0.69
N LEU A 51 4.82 -9.03 0.30
CA LEU A 51 4.96 -7.84 1.12
C LEU A 51 3.58 -7.48 1.67
N SER A 52 3.43 -7.36 2.97
CA SER A 52 2.22 -6.81 3.59
C SER A 52 2.55 -5.54 4.34
N GLY A 53 1.65 -4.56 4.31
CA GLY A 53 1.84 -3.32 5.04
C GLY A 53 0.72 -2.31 4.78
N SER A 54 0.88 -1.12 5.33
CA SER A 54 -0.09 -0.02 5.21
C SER A 54 0.40 0.99 4.20
N CYS A 55 -0.48 1.46 3.31
CA CYS A 55 -0.12 2.51 2.37
C CYS A 55 0.14 3.83 3.13
N PRO A 56 1.31 4.47 2.97
CA PRO A 56 1.63 5.71 3.68
C PRO A 56 0.74 6.89 3.24
N ARG A 57 0.02 6.76 2.13
CA ARG A 57 -0.86 7.79 1.60
C ARG A 57 -2.32 7.64 2.03
N CYS A 58 -2.95 6.51 1.73
CA CYS A 58 -4.37 6.29 2.05
C CYS A 58 -4.57 5.64 3.43
N GLY A 59 -3.51 5.09 4.03
CA GLY A 59 -3.56 4.35 5.30
C GLY A 59 -4.13 2.94 5.19
N CYS A 60 -4.58 2.51 4.00
CA CYS A 60 -5.17 1.19 3.81
C CYS A 60 -4.10 0.10 3.87
N SER A 61 -4.40 -0.98 4.60
CA SER A 61 -3.59 -2.21 4.55
C SER A 61 -3.74 -2.89 3.20
N PHE A 62 -2.64 -3.37 2.65
CA PHE A 62 -2.62 -4.14 1.41
C PHE A 62 -1.51 -5.18 1.42
N THR A 63 -1.59 -6.10 0.48
CA THR A 63 -0.59 -7.13 0.25
C THR A 63 -0.13 -7.06 -1.19
N PHE A 64 1.18 -7.06 -1.41
CA PHE A 64 1.81 -6.98 -2.71
C PHE A 64 2.69 -8.20 -2.94
N THR A 65 2.44 -8.93 -4.02
CA THR A 65 3.25 -10.11 -4.37
C THR A 65 4.35 -9.69 -5.34
N TYR A 66 5.59 -9.68 -4.84
CA TYR A 66 6.78 -9.48 -5.65
C TYR A 66 7.30 -10.81 -6.19
N ARG A 67 7.44 -10.89 -7.52
CA ARG A 67 8.19 -11.96 -8.18
C ARG A 67 9.33 -11.33 -8.98
N PRO A 68 10.61 -11.59 -8.62
CA PRO A 68 11.72 -11.09 -9.41
C PRO A 68 11.61 -11.71 -10.79
N ARG A 69 11.58 -10.87 -11.84
CA ARG A 69 11.71 -11.38 -13.20
C ARG A 69 13.10 -12.02 -13.31
N ALA A 70 13.15 -13.33 -13.57
CA ALA A 70 14.38 -14.06 -13.82
C ALA A 70 15.06 -13.53 -15.09
N PHE A 71 15.84 -12.45 -14.98
CA PHE A 71 16.74 -12.04 -16.03
C PHE A 71 17.89 -13.06 -16.09
N ARG A 72 17.87 -13.91 -17.13
CA ARG A 72 18.97 -14.83 -17.46
C ARG A 72 20.21 -14.01 -17.87
N GLY A 73 20.99 -13.58 -16.89
CA GLY A 73 22.28 -12.94 -17.09
C GLY A 73 23.19 -13.21 -15.90
N PRO A 74 24.50 -13.43 -16.10
CA PRO A 74 25.42 -13.72 -15.01
C PRO A 74 25.59 -12.46 -14.14
N ARG A 75 24.89 -12.41 -12.99
CA ARG A 75 25.02 -11.27 -12.07
C ARG A 75 26.00 -11.61 -10.94
N ARG A 76 27.22 -11.06 -11.04
CA ARG A 76 28.17 -10.93 -9.93
C ARG A 76 27.91 -9.58 -9.25
N GLY A 77 27.29 -9.59 -8.07
CA GLY A 77 27.10 -8.40 -7.23
C GLY A 77 26.18 -8.69 -6.04
N PRO A 78 26.28 -7.93 -4.93
CA PRO A 78 25.35 -8.03 -3.81
C PRO A 78 23.92 -7.87 -4.32
N ARG A 79 23.03 -8.79 -3.96
CA ARG A 79 21.63 -8.80 -4.40
C ARG A 79 20.83 -7.80 -3.57
N VAL A 80 21.09 -6.49 -3.70
CA VAL A 80 20.13 -5.49 -3.24
C VAL A 80 18.88 -5.65 -4.11
N ARG A 81 17.85 -6.31 -3.55
CA ARG A 81 16.57 -6.51 -4.23
C ARG A 81 15.72 -5.28 -3.94
N GLU A 82 15.83 -4.28 -4.81
CA GLU A 82 14.91 -3.15 -4.83
C GLU A 82 13.58 -3.60 -5.45
N ILE A 83 12.50 -3.43 -4.69
CA ILE A 83 11.15 -3.84 -5.03
C ILE A 83 10.32 -2.58 -5.22
N ALA A 84 9.82 -2.38 -6.44
CA ALA A 84 8.81 -1.36 -6.73
C ALA A 84 7.46 -1.82 -6.17
N VAL A 85 7.05 -1.22 -5.06
CA VAL A 85 5.77 -1.47 -4.42
C VAL A 85 4.81 -0.38 -4.87
N MET A 86 3.59 -0.80 -5.21
CA MET A 86 2.46 0.10 -5.43
C MET A 86 1.35 -0.28 -4.48
N CYS A 87 0.60 0.72 -4.04
CA CYS A 87 -0.59 0.50 -3.23
C CYS A 87 -1.64 -0.25 -4.06
N THR A 88 -2.02 -1.45 -3.62
CA THR A 88 -3.05 -2.29 -4.24
C THR A 88 -4.28 -2.44 -3.33
N CYS A 89 -4.60 -1.42 -2.53
CA CYS A 89 -5.77 -1.48 -1.66
C CYS A 89 -7.08 -1.54 -2.47
N THR A 90 -8.07 -2.25 -1.95
CA THR A 90 -9.38 -2.42 -2.61
C THR A 90 -10.35 -1.26 -2.35
N THR A 91 -9.98 -0.34 -1.45
CA THR A 91 -10.75 0.87 -1.14
C THR A 91 -11.02 1.69 -2.40
N GLU A 92 -12.22 2.25 -2.51
CA GLU A 92 -12.57 3.13 -3.63
C GLU A 92 -11.86 4.48 -3.52
N HIS A 93 -11.36 4.97 -4.65
CA HIS A 93 -10.66 6.24 -4.76
C HIS A 93 -11.28 7.05 -5.91
N GLU A 94 -11.65 8.30 -5.64
CA GLU A 94 -12.24 9.18 -6.65
C GLU A 94 -11.28 9.36 -7.83
N GLY A 95 -11.78 9.21 -9.06
CA GLY A 95 -10.98 9.38 -10.28
C GLY A 95 -10.07 8.20 -10.62
N ARG A 96 -10.20 7.05 -9.94
CA ARG A 96 -9.47 5.82 -10.27
C ARG A 96 -9.92 5.25 -11.63
N PRO A 97 -9.00 4.98 -12.58
CA PRO A 97 -9.31 4.24 -13.80
C PRO A 97 -9.90 2.85 -13.52
N ALA A 98 -10.73 2.33 -14.41
CA ALA A 98 -11.41 1.05 -14.22
C ALA A 98 -10.45 -0.16 -14.18
N ASP A 99 -9.26 0.01 -14.77
CA ASP A 99 -8.19 -0.97 -14.89
C ASP A 99 -7.07 -0.80 -13.84
N GLU A 100 -7.21 0.16 -12.92
CA GLU A 100 -6.21 0.46 -11.88
C GLU A 100 -6.71 0.06 -10.49
N GLU A 101 -5.76 -0.30 -9.63
CA GLU A 101 -6.01 -0.70 -8.24
C GLU A 101 -5.32 0.26 -7.25
N GLY A 102 -5.90 0.41 -6.06
CA GLY A 102 -5.39 1.29 -5.01
C GLY A 102 -5.46 2.79 -5.33
N CYS A 103 -4.65 3.57 -4.60
CA CYS A 103 -4.67 5.04 -4.66
C CYS A 103 -3.67 5.65 -5.67
N GLY A 104 -2.92 4.82 -6.39
CA GLY A 104 -1.84 5.23 -7.31
C GLY A 104 -0.52 5.58 -6.63
N ALA A 105 -0.39 5.44 -5.31
CA ALA A 105 0.88 5.64 -4.63
C ALA A 105 1.86 4.50 -4.94
N TYR A 106 3.10 4.83 -5.28
CA TYR A 106 4.18 3.88 -5.52
C TYR A 106 5.50 4.34 -4.88
N TRP A 107 6.34 3.39 -4.50
CA TRP A 107 7.66 3.63 -3.90
C TRP A 107 8.55 2.41 -4.09
N ASN A 108 9.85 2.59 -3.89
CA ASN A 108 10.81 1.48 -3.93
C ASN A 108 11.26 1.16 -2.50
N VAL A 109 11.23 -0.12 -2.14
CA VAL A 109 11.78 -0.63 -0.88
C VAL A 109 12.91 -1.59 -1.18
N ARG A 110 13.88 -1.69 -0.29
CA ARG A 110 14.87 -2.76 -0.35
C ARG A 110 14.41 -3.88 0.54
N LEU A 111 14.52 -5.12 0.06
CA LEU A 111 14.15 -6.29 0.86
C LEU A 111 14.97 -6.42 2.16
N GLU A 112 16.15 -5.81 2.24
CA GLU A 112 16.99 -5.78 3.45
C GLU A 112 16.48 -4.83 4.53
N ASP A 113 15.59 -3.88 4.16
CA ASP A 113 15.00 -2.90 5.06
C ASP A 113 13.64 -3.35 5.63
N LEU A 114 13.25 -4.61 5.37
CA LEU A 114 11.94 -5.21 5.67
C LEU A 114 12.04 -6.45 6.57
#